data_AF-X0TE00-F1
#
_entry.id   AF-X0TE00-F1
#
_cell.length_a   1.000
_cell.length_b   1.000
_cell.length_c   1.000
_cell.angle_alpha   90.00
_cell.angle_beta   90.00
_cell.angle_gamma   90.00
#
_symmetry.space_group_name_H-M   'P 1'
#
loop_
_entity.id
_entity.type
_entity.pdbx_description
1 polymer ?
#
loop_
_entity_poly.entity_id
_entity_poly.type
_entity_poly.pdbx_seq_one_letter_code
_entity_poly.pdbx_strand_id
1 'polypeptide(L)'
;MALGQYRRSGRLWYVSDGLVWDDLPVSYRTDPQRPLECSSKLFVFNPQDRTAQVKARFYHTNRPPTSIRFSVRAGKIKTVELASLDEVPHRQCFWIVVESDLPVLPQACHEDYTFWDPVPDALLSVAPYPGPLKDETTWLFPDCFQGGATSWYEQETLTLLNPRRQAVKARIRYLLRTAEPGAEEQIEIPAERVVALNVWQRNPRLLGRKNGPPVRLTGEYAVRIDATGPIVTQSTRRARWLGQPSIVGARSTMGFPMRGDGHKV
;
A
#
# COMPACT_ATOMS: atom_id res chain seq x y z
N MET A 1 -26.22 12.48 23.28
CA MET A 1 -25.72 12.35 21.89
C MET A 1 -25.72 10.88 21.53
N ALA A 2 -26.57 10.45 20.60
CA ALA A 2 -26.52 9.09 20.10
C ALA A 2 -25.17 8.89 19.39
N LEU A 3 -24.36 7.93 19.83
CA LEU A 3 -23.21 7.45 19.09
C LEU A 3 -23.75 6.91 17.76
N GLY A 4 -23.72 7.74 16.72
CA GLY A 4 -24.09 7.34 15.39
C GLY A 4 -23.29 6.10 15.05
N GLN A 5 -23.98 4.97 14.84
CA GLN A 5 -23.36 3.72 14.47
C GLN A 5 -22.65 3.92 13.13
N TYR A 6 -21.33 4.11 13.15
CA TYR A 6 -20.47 4.07 11.97
C TYR A 6 -20.39 2.62 11.45
N ARG A 7 -21.52 2.08 10.98
CA ARG A 7 -21.56 0.78 10.29
C ARG A 7 -21.20 1.00 8.82
N ARG A 8 -20.01 0.57 8.44
CA ARG A 8 -19.62 0.44 7.02
C ARG A 8 -20.30 -0.83 6.46
N SER A 9 -20.61 -0.83 5.17
CA SER A 9 -21.38 -1.93 4.54
C SER A 9 -20.62 -3.25 4.48
N GLY A 10 -19.29 -3.22 4.58
CA GLY A 10 -18.43 -4.41 4.39
C GLY A 10 -18.43 -4.96 2.96
N ARG A 11 -19.00 -4.22 1.99
CA ARG A 11 -19.16 -4.64 0.58
C ARG A 11 -18.10 -4.05 -0.36
N LEU A 12 -17.31 -3.10 0.13
CA LEU A 12 -16.25 -2.45 -0.62
C LEU A 12 -15.04 -2.27 0.30
N TRP A 13 -13.89 -2.74 -0.13
CA TRP A 13 -12.64 -2.63 0.60
C TRP A 13 -11.49 -2.23 -0.31
N TYR A 14 -10.58 -1.44 0.21
CA TYR A 14 -9.29 -1.14 -0.38
C TYR A 14 -8.24 -1.96 0.35
N VAL A 15 -7.58 -2.86 -0.37
CA VAL A 15 -6.56 -3.76 0.15
C VAL A 15 -5.26 -3.41 -0.55
N SER A 16 -4.23 -3.15 0.24
CA SER A 16 -2.96 -2.57 -0.17
C SER A 16 -1.83 -3.60 -0.10
N ASP A 17 -0.61 -3.12 -0.41
CA ASP A 17 0.64 -3.89 -0.46
C ASP A 17 0.74 -4.90 -1.60
N GLY A 18 0.07 -4.63 -2.72
CA GLY A 18 0.32 -5.37 -3.94
C GLY A 18 1.73 -5.08 -4.45
N LEU A 19 2.71 -5.92 -4.15
CA LEU A 19 4.00 -5.93 -4.84
C LEU A 19 4.39 -7.40 -4.97
N VAL A 20 4.40 -7.94 -6.18
CA VAL A 20 4.94 -9.28 -6.39
C VAL A 20 6.37 -9.13 -6.88
N TRP A 21 7.35 -9.64 -6.12
CA TRP A 21 8.75 -9.66 -6.53
C TRP A 21 9.12 -11.05 -7.04
N ASP A 22 9.67 -11.11 -8.25
CA ASP A 22 10.06 -12.36 -8.89
C ASP A 22 11.21 -12.08 -9.86
N ASP A 23 12.38 -11.75 -9.30
CA ASP A 23 13.60 -11.45 -10.07
C ASP A 23 14.44 -12.70 -10.34
N LEU A 24 14.24 -13.77 -9.55
CA LEU A 24 14.99 -14.99 -9.77
C LEU A 24 14.55 -15.72 -11.04
N PRO A 25 15.51 -16.08 -11.91
CA PRO A 25 15.24 -16.95 -13.03
C PRO A 25 14.61 -18.26 -12.53
N VAL A 26 13.63 -18.78 -13.28
CA VAL A 26 12.98 -20.07 -13.01
C VAL A 26 14.00 -21.20 -12.83
N SER A 27 15.18 -21.11 -13.47
CA SER A 27 16.29 -22.07 -13.33
C SER A 27 16.90 -22.16 -11.93
N TYR A 28 16.72 -21.15 -11.08
CA TYR A 28 17.13 -21.18 -9.67
C TYR A 28 16.03 -21.76 -8.76
N ARG A 29 14.82 -22.03 -9.29
CA ARG A 29 13.78 -22.77 -8.59
C ARG A 29 14.10 -24.26 -8.69
N THR A 30 14.90 -24.74 -7.75
CA THR A 30 15.33 -26.15 -7.68
C THR A 30 14.20 -27.12 -7.35
N ASP A 31 13.04 -26.62 -6.90
CA ASP A 31 11.87 -27.41 -6.54
C ASP A 31 10.57 -26.73 -7.03
N PRO A 32 9.71 -27.41 -7.81
CA PRO A 32 8.39 -26.92 -8.20
C PRO A 32 7.47 -26.53 -7.03
N GLN A 33 7.73 -27.04 -5.83
CA GLN A 33 6.99 -26.71 -4.61
C GLN A 33 7.55 -25.49 -3.87
N ARG A 34 8.68 -24.94 -4.31
CA ARG A 34 9.30 -23.79 -3.65
C ARG A 34 8.43 -22.54 -3.83
N PRO A 35 8.15 -21.76 -2.77
CA PRO A 35 7.48 -20.49 -2.90
C PRO A 35 8.30 -19.53 -3.78
N LEU A 36 7.60 -18.61 -4.44
CA LEU A 36 8.23 -17.48 -5.12
C LEU A 36 9.01 -16.63 -4.11
N GLU A 37 10.00 -15.85 -4.57
CA GLU A 37 10.75 -14.90 -3.70
C GLU A 37 9.82 -14.01 -2.89
N CYS A 38 8.68 -13.67 -3.50
CA CYS A 38 7.56 -13.07 -2.85
C CYS A 38 6.30 -13.88 -3.16
N SER A 39 5.66 -14.39 -2.12
CA SER A 39 4.29 -14.92 -2.17
C SER A 39 3.35 -13.80 -1.78
N SER A 40 2.28 -13.61 -2.55
CA SER A 40 1.25 -12.61 -2.23
C SER A 40 -0.11 -13.25 -2.40
N LYS A 41 -0.88 -13.34 -1.31
CA LYS A 41 -2.16 -14.04 -1.26
C LYS A 41 -3.25 -13.09 -0.82
N LEU A 42 -4.37 -13.11 -1.52
CA LEU A 42 -5.60 -12.45 -1.08
C LEU A 42 -6.52 -13.50 -0.45
N PHE A 43 -6.81 -13.32 0.84
CA PHE A 43 -7.82 -14.07 1.57
C PHE A 43 -9.11 -13.26 1.57
N VAL A 44 -10.25 -13.91 1.33
CA VAL A 44 -11.58 -13.31 1.47
C VAL A 44 -12.46 -14.22 2.30
N PHE A 45 -12.83 -13.76 3.50
CA PHE A 45 -13.77 -14.45 4.35
C PHE A 45 -15.18 -13.95 4.12
N ASN A 46 -16.13 -14.88 3.95
CA ASN A 46 -17.55 -14.59 3.90
C ASN A 46 -18.24 -15.02 5.20
N PRO A 47 -18.53 -14.09 6.12
CA PRO A 47 -19.22 -14.41 7.38
C PRO A 47 -20.74 -14.60 7.23
N GLN A 48 -21.29 -14.48 6.02
CA GLN A 48 -22.73 -14.58 5.80
C GLN A 48 -23.19 -16.04 5.65
N ASP A 49 -24.51 -16.22 5.66
CA ASP A 49 -25.22 -17.49 5.44
C ASP A 49 -25.44 -17.84 3.96
N ARG A 50 -25.08 -16.93 3.04
CA ARG A 50 -25.20 -17.11 1.59
C ARG A 50 -23.86 -16.92 0.89
N THR A 51 -23.71 -17.54 -0.28
CA THR A 51 -22.53 -17.36 -1.14
C THR A 51 -22.42 -15.92 -1.63
N ALA A 52 -21.28 -15.28 -1.40
CA ALA A 52 -20.96 -13.93 -1.86
C ALA A 52 -20.33 -13.98 -3.26
N GLN A 53 -20.73 -13.06 -4.14
CA GLN A 53 -20.13 -12.81 -5.45
C GLN A 53 -19.14 -11.65 -5.33
N VAL A 54 -17.86 -11.94 -5.53
CA VAL A 54 -16.76 -11.01 -5.29
C VAL A 54 -16.09 -10.64 -6.61
N LYS A 55 -15.79 -9.35 -6.78
CA LYS A 55 -14.92 -8.82 -7.83
C LYS A 55 -13.69 -8.18 -7.16
N ALA A 56 -12.51 -8.68 -7.50
CA ALA A 56 -11.26 -8.05 -7.11
C ALA A 56 -10.71 -7.28 -8.32
N ARG A 57 -10.51 -5.97 -8.17
CA ARG A 57 -9.97 -5.08 -9.20
C ARG A 57 -8.57 -4.63 -8.82
N PHE A 58 -7.62 -4.81 -9.72
CA PHE A 58 -6.21 -4.46 -9.52
C PHE A 58 -5.92 -3.13 -10.20
N TYR A 59 -5.45 -2.14 -9.44
CA TYR A 59 -5.06 -0.83 -9.94
C TYR A 59 -3.54 -0.77 -10.08
N HIS A 60 -3.09 -0.31 -11.23
CA HIS A 60 -1.67 -0.31 -11.62
C HIS A 60 -1.13 1.11 -11.67
N THR A 61 0.19 1.26 -11.76
CA THR A 61 0.82 2.58 -11.92
C THR A 61 0.80 3.07 -13.38
N ASN A 62 0.90 2.15 -14.36
CA ASN A 62 1.16 2.48 -15.76
C ASN A 62 0.10 1.96 -16.75
N ARG A 63 -0.92 1.21 -16.30
CA ARG A 63 -1.96 0.63 -17.17
C ARG A 63 -3.36 0.70 -16.54
N PRO A 64 -4.44 0.62 -17.33
CA PRO A 64 -5.81 0.57 -16.82
C PRO A 64 -6.04 -0.58 -15.83
N PRO A 65 -6.98 -0.44 -14.87
CA PRO A 65 -7.26 -1.50 -13.92
C PRO A 65 -7.72 -2.79 -14.59
N THR A 66 -7.31 -3.93 -14.02
CA THR A 66 -7.72 -5.28 -14.42
C THR A 66 -8.63 -5.87 -13.34
N SER A 67 -9.30 -6.99 -13.59
CA SER A 67 -10.15 -7.60 -12.55
C SER A 67 -10.41 -9.07 -12.75
N ILE A 68 -10.55 -9.78 -11.64
CA ILE A 68 -11.08 -11.15 -11.59
C ILE A 68 -12.43 -11.19 -10.87
N ARG A 69 -13.18 -12.26 -11.07
CA ARG A 69 -14.42 -12.55 -10.35
C ARG A 69 -14.37 -13.95 -9.76
N PHE A 70 -14.91 -14.11 -8.55
CA PHE A 70 -15.01 -15.40 -7.89
C PHE A 70 -16.13 -15.38 -6.85
N SER A 71 -16.53 -16.57 -6.41
CA SER A 71 -17.54 -16.74 -5.36
C SER A 71 -16.91 -17.23 -4.05
N VAL A 72 -17.40 -16.75 -2.92
CA VAL A 72 -17.01 -17.23 -1.58
C VAL A 72 -18.22 -17.84 -0.89
N ARG A 73 -18.18 -19.14 -0.61
CA ARG A 73 -19.27 -19.85 0.06
C ARG A 73 -19.52 -19.30 1.48
N ALA A 74 -20.75 -19.46 1.96
CA ALA A 74 -21.15 -19.07 3.32
C ALA A 74 -20.21 -19.66 4.39
N GLY A 75 -19.76 -18.83 5.32
CA GLY A 75 -18.86 -19.23 6.40
C GLY A 75 -17.49 -19.75 5.96
N LYS A 76 -17.04 -19.47 4.73
CA LYS A 76 -15.76 -19.95 4.18
C LYS A 76 -14.79 -18.82 3.85
N ILE A 77 -13.51 -19.18 3.81
CA ILE A 77 -12.42 -18.35 3.29
C ILE A 77 -12.09 -18.84 1.88
N LYS A 78 -11.94 -17.92 0.94
CA LYS A 78 -11.32 -18.17 -0.37
C LYS A 78 -9.93 -17.54 -0.38
N THR A 79 -8.95 -18.30 -0.79
CA THR A 79 -7.60 -17.81 -1.08
C THR A 79 -7.41 -17.64 -2.58
N VAL A 80 -6.76 -16.55 -2.97
CA VAL A 80 -6.35 -16.24 -4.34
C VAL A 80 -4.84 -16.01 -4.33
N GLU A 81 -4.11 -16.84 -5.08
CA GLU A 81 -2.65 -16.70 -5.26
C GLU A 81 -2.38 -15.59 -6.27
N LEU A 82 -2.00 -14.39 -5.81
CA LEU A 82 -1.93 -13.20 -6.64
C LEU A 82 -0.81 -13.28 -7.67
N ALA A 83 0.32 -13.89 -7.30
CA ALA A 83 1.46 -13.99 -8.20
C ALA A 83 1.20 -14.89 -9.43
N SER A 84 0.18 -15.75 -9.37
CA SER A 84 -0.25 -16.64 -10.46
C SER A 84 -1.22 -16.00 -11.46
N LEU A 85 -1.66 -14.77 -11.22
CA LEU A 85 -2.66 -14.09 -12.04
C LEU A 85 -2.02 -13.15 -13.07
N ASP A 86 -2.44 -13.26 -14.33
CA ASP A 86 -2.02 -12.34 -15.40
C ASP A 86 -2.46 -10.88 -15.12
N GLU A 87 -3.55 -10.71 -14.37
CA GLU A 87 -4.05 -9.40 -13.97
C GLU A 87 -3.12 -8.65 -13.02
N VAL A 88 -2.26 -9.36 -12.28
CA VAL A 88 -1.39 -8.82 -11.24
C VAL A 88 -0.02 -8.50 -11.82
N PRO A 89 0.49 -7.25 -11.69
CA PRO A 89 1.78 -6.90 -12.23
C PRO A 89 2.88 -7.40 -11.30
N HIS A 90 3.91 -7.98 -11.91
CA HIS A 90 5.16 -8.31 -11.21
C HIS A 90 6.08 -7.09 -11.21
N ARG A 91 6.90 -6.97 -10.16
CA ARG A 91 7.92 -5.91 -9.97
C ARG A 91 7.34 -4.49 -9.98
N GLN A 92 6.09 -4.35 -9.59
CA GLN A 92 5.37 -3.08 -9.60
C GLN A 92 4.39 -3.02 -8.42
N CYS A 93 4.29 -1.87 -7.78
CA CYS A 93 3.25 -1.63 -6.77
C CYS A 93 1.86 -1.57 -7.42
N PHE A 94 0.88 -2.21 -6.80
CA PHE A 94 -0.53 -2.19 -7.17
C PHE A 94 -1.42 -2.15 -5.92
N TRP A 95 -2.70 -1.84 -6.13
CA TRP A 95 -3.73 -1.89 -5.10
C TRP A 95 -4.87 -2.80 -5.55
N ILE A 96 -5.57 -3.40 -4.59
CA ILE A 96 -6.73 -4.25 -4.84
C ILE A 96 -7.97 -3.53 -4.27
N VAL A 97 -9.01 -3.41 -5.08
CA VAL A 97 -10.34 -3.04 -4.61
C VAL A 97 -11.24 -4.26 -4.67
N VAL A 98 -11.75 -4.66 -3.51
CA VAL A 98 -12.65 -5.82 -3.37
C VAL A 98 -14.08 -5.31 -3.27
N GLU A 99 -14.89 -5.63 -4.27
CA GLU A 99 -16.32 -5.35 -4.37
C GLU A 99 -17.10 -6.65 -4.17
N SER A 100 -18.18 -6.62 -3.38
CA SER A 100 -19.01 -7.79 -3.11
C SER A 100 -20.49 -7.44 -2.98
N ASP A 101 -21.37 -8.34 -3.39
CA ASP A 101 -22.82 -8.21 -3.22
C ASP A 101 -23.25 -8.37 -1.74
N LEU A 102 -22.47 -9.14 -0.97
CA LEU A 102 -22.63 -9.38 0.46
C LEU A 102 -21.43 -8.85 1.27
N PRO A 103 -21.58 -8.52 2.57
CA PRO A 103 -20.45 -8.12 3.39
C PRO A 103 -19.40 -9.24 3.54
N VAL A 104 -18.15 -8.95 3.20
CA VAL A 104 -17.00 -9.86 3.28
C VAL A 104 -15.83 -9.20 4.02
N LEU A 105 -14.84 -9.98 4.45
CA LEU A 105 -13.62 -9.49 5.11
C LEU A 105 -12.40 -9.93 4.29
N PRO A 106 -11.83 -9.06 3.45
CA PRO A 106 -10.62 -9.36 2.70
C PRO A 106 -9.34 -9.03 3.47
N GLN A 107 -8.26 -9.75 3.22
CA GLN A 107 -6.93 -9.47 3.77
C GLN A 107 -5.88 -9.95 2.76
N ALA A 108 -4.94 -9.08 2.42
CA ALA A 108 -3.76 -9.50 1.67
C ALA A 108 -2.64 -9.85 2.65
N CYS A 109 -1.95 -10.94 2.38
CA CYS A 109 -0.71 -11.32 3.05
C CYS A 109 0.40 -11.36 2.02
N HIS A 110 1.53 -10.77 2.37
CA HIS A 110 2.73 -10.74 1.55
C HIS A 110 3.86 -11.38 2.37
N GLU A 111 4.57 -12.30 1.75
CA GLU A 111 5.61 -13.12 2.35
C GLU A 111 6.86 -12.96 1.50
N ASP A 112 7.91 -12.33 2.04
CA ASP A 112 9.21 -12.18 1.40
C ASP A 112 10.15 -13.27 1.90
N TYR A 113 10.80 -13.98 0.97
CA TYR A 113 11.73 -15.08 1.25
C TYR A 113 13.15 -14.72 0.83
N THR A 114 14.12 -15.10 1.64
CA THR A 114 15.50 -15.26 1.19
C THR A 114 15.61 -16.49 0.29
N PHE A 115 16.39 -16.37 -0.78
CA PHE A 115 16.45 -17.35 -1.86
C PHE A 115 16.58 -18.81 -1.42
N TRP A 116 17.33 -19.11 -0.36
CA TRP A 116 17.57 -20.48 0.11
C TRP A 116 16.68 -20.94 1.27
N ASP A 117 15.90 -20.05 1.90
CA ASP A 117 15.13 -20.36 3.10
C ASP A 117 13.64 -20.54 2.77
N PRO A 118 12.99 -21.66 3.15
CA PRO A 118 11.54 -21.81 3.01
C PRO A 118 10.75 -21.00 4.06
N VAL A 119 11.40 -20.39 5.05
CA VAL A 119 10.78 -19.52 6.04
C VAL A 119 10.84 -18.07 5.53
N PRO A 120 9.71 -17.32 5.55
CA PRO A 120 9.73 -15.93 5.12
C PRO A 120 10.47 -15.05 6.13
N ASP A 121 11.36 -14.19 5.64
CA ASP A 121 12.09 -13.22 6.46
C ASP A 121 11.21 -12.03 6.86
N ALA A 122 10.23 -11.69 6.02
CA ALA A 122 9.27 -10.64 6.31
C ALA A 122 7.85 -11.07 5.92
N LEU A 123 6.92 -10.79 6.82
CA LEU A 123 5.49 -10.99 6.64
C LEU A 123 4.79 -9.65 6.79
N LEU A 124 4.01 -9.28 5.77
CA LEU A 124 3.18 -8.08 5.78
C LEU A 124 1.72 -8.47 5.62
N SER A 125 0.88 -7.94 6.50
CA SER A 125 -0.56 -8.11 6.41
C SER A 125 -1.24 -6.85 6.94
N VAL A 126 -1.56 -5.94 6.04
CA VAL A 126 -2.16 -4.65 6.39
C VAL A 126 -3.67 -4.77 6.49
N ALA A 127 -4.24 -4.16 7.53
CA ALA A 127 -5.68 -4.08 7.67
C ALA A 127 -6.30 -3.34 6.47
N PRO A 128 -7.32 -3.93 5.80
CA PRO A 128 -7.96 -3.30 4.66
C PRO A 128 -8.72 -2.04 5.08
N TYR A 129 -8.83 -1.07 4.18
CA TYR A 129 -9.61 0.14 4.42
C TYR A 129 -11.05 0.02 3.88
N PRO A 130 -12.08 0.30 4.69
CA PRO A 130 -13.47 0.15 4.24
C PRO A 130 -13.91 1.29 3.31
N GLY A 131 -14.54 0.95 2.19
CA GLY A 131 -15.14 1.90 1.27
C GLY A 131 -16.63 2.19 1.52
N PRO A 132 -17.28 2.98 0.64
CA PRO A 132 -16.63 3.86 -0.34
C PRO A 132 -15.88 5.01 0.34
N LEU A 133 -14.93 5.60 -0.39
CA LEU A 133 -14.30 6.84 0.04
C LEU A 133 -15.30 7.98 -0.17
N LYS A 134 -15.34 8.92 0.77
CA LYS A 134 -16.22 10.09 0.79
C LYS A 134 -15.41 11.37 0.92
N ASP A 135 -14.64 11.48 2.00
CA ASP A 135 -13.96 12.70 2.45
C ASP A 135 -12.50 12.45 2.84
N GLU A 136 -11.97 11.25 2.56
CA GLU A 136 -10.59 10.82 2.82
C GLU A 136 -9.59 11.56 1.91
N THR A 137 -9.46 12.85 2.15
CA THR A 137 -8.62 13.80 1.41
C THR A 137 -7.35 14.15 2.16
N THR A 138 -7.30 13.90 3.47
CA THR A 138 -6.12 14.16 4.31
C THR A 138 -5.68 12.88 5.01
N TRP A 139 -4.40 12.54 4.92
CA TRP A 139 -3.81 11.35 5.54
C TRP A 139 -2.53 11.70 6.29
N LEU A 140 -2.32 11.08 7.45
CA LEU A 140 -1.13 11.23 8.28
C LEU A 140 -0.41 9.89 8.47
N PHE A 141 0.92 9.92 8.43
CA PHE A 141 1.80 8.83 8.83
C PHE A 141 2.77 9.36 9.88
N PRO A 142 2.54 9.09 11.18
CA PRO A 142 3.39 9.62 12.24
C PRO A 142 4.74 8.91 12.34
N ASP A 143 4.85 7.68 11.82
CA ASP A 143 6.02 6.82 11.96
C ASP A 143 6.67 6.51 10.60
N CYS A 144 7.33 7.53 10.03
CA CYS A 144 8.11 7.43 8.80
C CYS A 144 9.60 7.52 9.10
N PHE A 145 10.40 6.85 8.29
CA PHE A 145 11.85 6.78 8.45
C PHE A 145 12.48 6.17 7.22
N GLN A 146 13.65 6.68 6.89
CA GLN A 146 14.51 6.10 5.89
C GLN A 146 15.95 6.38 6.27
N GLY A 147 16.81 5.39 6.11
CA GLY A 147 18.15 5.44 6.67
C GLY A 147 18.81 4.08 6.64
N GLY A 148 19.90 3.92 7.36
CA GLY A 148 20.63 2.67 7.39
C GLY A 148 22.00 2.83 8.03
N ALA A 149 22.78 1.76 7.94
CA ALA A 149 24.18 1.69 8.33
C ALA A 149 25.04 1.24 7.13
N THR A 150 26.32 0.96 7.39
CA THR A 150 27.25 0.45 6.37
C THR A 150 26.90 -0.94 5.85
N SER A 151 26.05 -1.70 6.53
CA SER A 151 25.65 -3.06 6.15
C SER A 151 24.19 -3.18 5.71
N TRP A 152 23.31 -2.24 6.06
CA TRP A 152 21.88 -2.34 5.79
C TRP A 152 21.22 -0.99 5.55
N TYR A 153 20.04 -0.99 4.94
CA TYR A 153 19.23 0.21 4.78
C TYR A 153 17.73 -0.09 4.80
N GLU A 154 16.96 0.92 5.16
CA GLU A 154 15.50 0.95 5.13
C GLU A 154 15.04 1.99 4.11
N GLN A 155 14.18 1.56 3.17
CA GLN A 155 13.52 2.45 2.22
C GLN A 155 12.02 2.41 2.41
N GLU A 156 11.43 3.59 2.37
CA GLU A 156 9.99 3.78 2.48
C GLU A 156 9.39 4.10 1.12
N THR A 157 8.29 3.41 0.81
CA THR A 157 7.47 3.65 -0.36
C THR A 157 6.08 4.08 0.09
N LEU A 158 5.68 5.29 -0.31
CA LEU A 158 4.30 5.75 -0.15
C LEU A 158 3.51 5.38 -1.39
N THR A 159 2.42 4.63 -1.23
CA THR A 159 1.50 4.34 -2.32
C THR A 159 0.18 5.07 -2.12
N LEU A 160 -0.30 5.72 -3.18
CA LEU A 160 -1.52 6.50 -3.19
C LEU A 160 -2.42 5.98 -4.31
N LEU A 161 -3.61 5.49 -3.95
CA LEU A 161 -4.63 5.05 -4.91
C LEU A 161 -5.68 6.14 -5.09
N ASN A 162 -5.90 6.52 -6.34
CA ASN A 162 -7.07 7.27 -6.78
C ASN A 162 -8.05 6.32 -7.50
N PRO A 163 -9.15 5.88 -6.84
CA PRO A 163 -10.11 4.97 -7.47
C PRO A 163 -11.11 5.69 -8.38
N ARG A 164 -10.99 7.02 -8.56
CA ARG A 164 -11.96 7.82 -9.32
C ARG A 164 -11.55 7.90 -10.79
N ARG A 165 -12.55 8.21 -11.63
CA ARG A 165 -12.37 8.44 -13.08
C ARG A 165 -11.75 9.80 -13.44
N GLN A 166 -11.37 10.60 -12.45
CA GLN A 166 -10.75 11.91 -12.63
C GLN A 166 -9.44 11.95 -11.85
N ALA A 167 -8.42 12.61 -12.40
CA ALA A 167 -7.15 12.81 -11.71
C ALA A 167 -7.35 13.66 -10.45
N VAL A 168 -6.48 13.43 -9.45
CA VAL A 168 -6.47 14.16 -8.18
C VAL A 168 -5.07 14.73 -7.97
N LYS A 169 -4.97 15.99 -7.52
CA LYS A 169 -3.69 16.55 -7.10
C LYS A 169 -3.51 16.31 -5.61
N ALA A 170 -2.29 15.98 -5.20
CA ALA A 170 -1.94 15.82 -3.80
C ALA A 170 -0.69 16.65 -3.46
N ARG A 171 -0.74 17.32 -2.31
CA ARG A 171 0.40 17.95 -1.68
C ARG A 171 0.89 17.04 -0.56
N ILE A 172 2.17 16.70 -0.60
CA ILE A 172 2.82 15.84 0.39
C ILE A 172 3.78 16.70 1.20
N ARG A 173 3.65 16.65 2.52
CA ARG A 173 4.50 17.37 3.47
C ARG A 173 5.21 16.35 4.35
N TYR A 174 6.53 16.46 4.42
CA TYR A 174 7.43 15.65 5.22
C TYR A 174 7.83 16.47 6.43
N LEU A 175 7.41 16.07 7.62
CA LEU A 175 7.62 16.77 8.89
C LEU A 175 8.81 16.14 9.60
N LEU A 176 9.95 16.82 9.59
CA LEU A 176 11.18 16.32 10.22
C LEU A 176 11.12 16.45 11.74
N ARG A 177 11.83 15.58 12.45
CA ARG A 177 11.96 15.66 13.92
C ARG A 177 12.77 16.88 14.38
N THR A 178 13.66 17.37 13.54
CA THR A 178 14.53 18.52 13.82
C THR A 178 13.75 19.83 13.85
N ALA A 179 14.27 20.86 14.52
CA ALA A 179 13.70 22.22 14.51
C ALA A 179 13.71 22.88 13.11
N GLU A 180 14.32 22.23 12.11
CA GLU A 180 14.26 22.65 10.73
C GLU A 180 12.85 22.47 10.15
N PRO A 181 12.35 23.43 9.35
CA PRO A 181 11.15 23.23 8.57
C PRO A 181 11.29 21.96 7.74
N GLY A 182 10.23 21.15 7.68
CA GLY A 182 10.19 19.95 6.85
C GLY A 182 10.26 20.22 5.34
N ALA A 183 9.86 19.25 4.52
CA ALA A 183 9.86 19.36 3.06
C ALA A 183 8.46 19.17 2.46
N GLU A 184 8.26 19.60 1.21
CA GLU A 184 7.04 19.37 0.45
C GLU A 184 7.26 19.10 -1.04
N GLU A 185 6.26 18.45 -1.64
CA GLU A 185 6.10 18.33 -3.07
C GLU A 185 4.61 18.27 -3.46
N GLN A 186 4.32 18.58 -4.72
CA GLN A 186 3.01 18.36 -5.31
C GLN A 186 3.10 17.30 -6.39
N ILE A 187 2.13 16.39 -6.39
CA ILE A 187 2.02 15.33 -7.38
C ILE A 187 0.60 15.30 -7.95
N GLU A 188 0.48 14.74 -9.14
CA GLU A 188 -0.80 14.34 -9.71
C GLU A 188 -0.94 12.82 -9.61
N ILE A 189 -2.10 12.37 -9.17
CA ILE A 189 -2.50 10.96 -9.10
C ILE A 189 -3.53 10.75 -10.21
N PRO A 190 -3.18 10.05 -11.32
CA PRO A 190 -4.08 9.91 -12.45
C PRO A 190 -5.38 9.16 -12.08
N ALA A 191 -6.39 9.31 -12.93
CA ALA A 191 -7.66 8.60 -12.79
C ALA A 191 -7.46 7.08 -12.78
N GLU A 192 -8.06 6.40 -11.81
CA GLU A 192 -8.00 4.95 -11.66
C GLU A 192 -6.55 4.41 -11.71
N ARG A 193 -5.64 5.06 -10.98
CA ARG A 193 -4.23 4.66 -10.90
C ARG A 193 -3.70 4.66 -9.48
N VAL A 194 -2.60 3.93 -9.31
CA VAL A 194 -1.72 3.99 -8.16
C VAL A 194 -0.53 4.87 -8.51
N VAL A 195 -0.12 5.74 -7.58
CA VAL A 195 1.20 6.35 -7.60
C VAL A 195 2.02 5.75 -6.48
N ALA A 196 3.22 5.26 -6.79
CA ALA A 196 4.18 4.75 -5.82
C ALA A 196 5.37 5.71 -5.76
N LEU A 197 5.65 6.25 -4.58
CA LEU A 197 6.70 7.22 -4.32
C LEU A 197 7.76 6.55 -3.46
N ASN A 198 8.91 6.26 -4.05
CA ASN A 198 10.09 5.89 -3.26
C ASN A 198 10.67 7.16 -2.64
N VAL A 199 10.44 7.35 -1.33
CA VAL A 199 10.81 8.57 -0.61
C VAL A 199 12.34 8.77 -0.56
N TRP A 200 13.10 7.68 -0.65
CA TRP A 200 14.56 7.72 -0.70
C TRP A 200 15.12 8.37 -1.97
N GLN A 201 14.39 8.22 -3.08
CA GLN A 201 14.76 8.76 -4.39
C GLN A 201 14.22 10.19 -4.61
N ARG A 202 13.43 10.70 -3.66
CA ARG A 202 12.81 12.02 -3.74
C ARG A 202 13.75 13.08 -3.19
N ASN A 203 13.73 14.25 -3.82
CA ASN A 203 14.40 15.46 -3.35
C ASN A 203 13.37 16.60 -3.21
N PRO A 204 12.45 16.53 -2.23
CA PRO A 204 11.44 17.56 -2.02
C PRO A 204 12.07 18.88 -1.55
N ARG A 205 11.34 19.99 -1.71
CA ARG A 205 11.81 21.33 -1.30
C ARG A 205 11.40 21.65 0.13
N LEU A 206 12.18 22.45 0.84
CA LEU A 206 11.85 22.86 2.23
C LEU A 206 10.55 23.70 2.33
N LEU A 207 9.70 23.39 3.31
CA LEU A 207 8.41 24.05 3.59
C LEU A 207 8.52 25.57 3.79
N GLY A 208 9.56 26.02 4.50
CA GLY A 208 9.75 27.43 4.87
C GLY A 208 10.52 28.25 3.83
N ARG A 209 11.12 27.60 2.83
CA ARG A 209 11.96 28.27 1.82
C ARG A 209 11.42 27.91 0.44
N LYS A 210 10.58 28.78 -0.14
CA LYS A 210 10.02 28.59 -1.51
C LYS A 210 11.07 28.31 -2.58
N ASN A 211 12.32 28.78 -2.35
CA ASN A 211 13.51 28.53 -3.18
C ASN A 211 14.61 27.77 -2.42
N GLY A 212 14.26 27.05 -1.36
CA GLY A 212 15.22 26.26 -0.59
C GLY A 212 15.80 25.12 -1.45
N PRO A 213 17.03 24.68 -1.14
CA PRO A 213 17.60 23.53 -1.82
C PRO A 213 16.70 22.31 -1.60
N PRO A 214 16.62 21.40 -2.58
CA PRO A 214 16.05 20.08 -2.35
C PRO A 214 16.78 19.38 -1.20
N VAL A 215 16.03 18.68 -0.35
CA VAL A 215 16.60 17.88 0.75
C VAL A 215 16.39 16.41 0.49
N ARG A 216 17.41 15.62 0.84
CA ARG A 216 17.25 14.18 0.96
C ARG A 216 16.71 13.89 2.36
N LEU A 217 15.53 13.29 2.44
CA LEU A 217 14.96 12.92 3.72
C LEU A 217 15.79 11.77 4.31
N THR A 218 16.21 11.87 5.57
CA THR A 218 16.94 10.79 6.26
C THR A 218 16.60 10.85 7.75
N GLY A 219 16.55 9.70 8.41
CA GLY A 219 16.12 9.59 9.80
C GLY A 219 14.59 9.56 9.93
N GLU A 220 14.10 9.90 11.12
CA GLU A 220 12.68 9.85 11.48
C GLU A 220 11.93 11.10 11.02
N TYR A 221 10.72 10.92 10.50
CA TYR A 221 9.83 11.98 10.07
C TYR A 221 8.37 11.53 10.14
N ALA A 222 7.44 12.48 9.98
CA ALA A 222 6.05 12.19 9.70
C ALA A 222 5.67 12.65 8.29
N VAL A 223 4.64 12.06 7.70
CA VAL A 223 4.10 12.48 6.40
C VAL A 223 2.67 12.94 6.55
N ARG A 224 2.35 14.07 5.93
CA ARG A 224 0.99 14.53 5.71
C ARG A 224 0.70 14.62 4.22
N ILE A 225 -0.40 14.05 3.79
CA ILE A 225 -0.89 14.11 2.41
C ILE A 225 -2.21 14.85 2.41
N ASP A 226 -2.30 15.96 1.67
CA ASP A 226 -3.55 16.69 1.41
C ASP A 226 -3.90 16.56 -0.08
N ALA A 227 -5.05 15.97 -0.42
CA ALA A 227 -5.49 15.70 -1.78
C ALA A 227 -6.75 16.50 -2.15
N THR A 228 -6.89 16.88 -3.42
CA THR A 228 -8.07 17.60 -3.93
C THR A 228 -9.31 16.73 -4.09
N GLY A 229 -9.21 15.43 -3.78
CA GLY A 229 -10.31 14.47 -3.84
C GLY A 229 -9.99 13.20 -3.05
N PRO A 230 -10.99 12.34 -2.79
CA PRO A 230 -10.80 11.16 -1.95
C PRO A 230 -9.81 10.18 -2.56
N ILE A 231 -8.80 9.82 -1.77
CA ILE A 231 -7.78 8.83 -2.09
C ILE A 231 -7.60 7.89 -0.90
N VAL A 232 -6.87 6.80 -1.10
CA VAL A 232 -6.43 5.93 0.00
C VAL A 232 -4.93 5.73 -0.11
N THR A 233 -4.24 5.72 1.04
CA THR A 233 -2.78 5.76 1.08
C THR A 233 -2.22 4.76 2.06
N GLN A 234 -1.05 4.21 1.72
CA GLN A 234 -0.28 3.30 2.55
C GLN A 234 1.20 3.71 2.51
N SER A 235 1.88 3.55 3.64
CA SER A 235 3.34 3.54 3.69
C SER A 235 3.82 2.10 3.89
N THR A 236 4.77 1.68 3.08
CA THR A 236 5.46 0.40 3.25
C THR A 236 6.94 0.65 3.33
N ARG A 237 7.57 0.11 4.37
CA ARG A 237 9.00 0.17 4.57
C ARG A 237 9.61 -1.21 4.53
N ARG A 238 10.73 -1.33 3.83
CA ARG A 238 11.48 -2.57 3.67
C ARG A 238 12.94 -2.33 4.05
N ALA A 239 13.45 -3.17 4.93
CA ALA A 239 14.85 -3.26 5.33
C ALA A 239 15.58 -4.29 4.46
N ARG A 240 16.80 -3.96 4.06
CA ARG A 240 17.65 -4.80 3.20
C ARG A 240 19.10 -4.73 3.65
N TRP A 241 19.83 -5.83 3.48
CA TRP A 241 21.29 -5.79 3.54
C TRP A 241 21.85 -5.14 2.26
N LEU A 242 22.93 -4.38 2.39
CA LEU A 242 23.61 -3.80 1.24
C LEU A 242 24.20 -4.90 0.36
N GLY A 243 23.92 -4.81 -0.94
CA GLY A 243 24.35 -5.82 -1.91
C GLY A 243 23.47 -7.08 -1.96
N GLN A 244 22.40 -7.17 -1.17
CA GLN A 244 21.44 -8.26 -1.24
C GLN A 244 20.05 -7.78 -1.69
N PRO A 245 19.38 -8.50 -2.60
CA PRO A 245 18.05 -8.12 -3.06
C PRO A 245 16.96 -8.43 -2.03
N SER A 246 17.19 -9.41 -1.15
CA SER A 246 16.21 -9.91 -0.19
C SER A 246 15.82 -8.87 0.86
N ILE A 247 14.53 -8.87 1.19
CA ILE A 247 13.94 -8.03 2.23
C ILE A 247 14.04 -8.82 3.53
N VAL A 248 14.74 -8.26 4.52
CA VAL A 248 15.00 -8.93 5.81
C VAL A 248 14.16 -8.38 6.97
N GLY A 249 13.26 -7.47 6.63
CA GLY A 249 12.32 -6.89 7.55
C GLY A 249 11.39 -5.96 6.78
N ALA A 250 10.12 -5.97 7.12
CA ALA A 250 9.17 -5.06 6.52
C ALA A 250 8.10 -4.65 7.50
N ARG A 251 7.58 -3.44 7.30
CA ARG A 251 6.40 -2.94 8.00
C ARG A 251 5.56 -2.12 7.05
N SER A 252 4.25 -2.18 7.23
CA SER A 252 3.33 -1.50 6.35
C SER A 252 2.12 -1.04 7.13
N THR A 253 1.63 0.15 6.83
CA THR A 253 0.50 0.74 7.53
C THR A 253 -0.33 1.61 6.60
N MET A 254 -1.65 1.55 6.78
CA MET A 254 -2.55 2.53 6.21
C MET A 254 -2.33 3.88 6.88
N GLY A 255 -2.47 4.97 6.14
CA GLY A 255 -2.43 6.29 6.75
C GLY A 255 -3.59 6.46 7.74
N PHE A 256 -3.44 7.39 8.69
CA PHE A 256 -4.54 7.83 9.52
C PHE A 256 -5.35 8.87 8.74
N PRO A 257 -6.62 8.59 8.39
CA PRO A 257 -7.46 9.56 7.68
C PRO A 257 -7.88 10.67 8.65
N MET A 258 -7.56 11.91 8.31
CA MET A 258 -8.02 13.07 9.06
C MET A 258 -9.35 13.54 8.45
N ARG A 259 -10.47 13.23 9.13
CA ARG A 259 -11.80 13.70 8.71
C ARG A 259 -12.21 14.92 9.52
N GLY A 260 -12.92 15.86 8.87
CA GLY A 260 -13.47 17.07 9.48
C GLY A 260 -12.53 18.28 9.55
N ASP A 261 -13.10 19.46 9.83
CA ASP A 261 -12.45 20.78 9.73
C ASP A 261 -11.40 21.10 10.84
N GLY A 262 -11.07 20.13 11.70
CA GLY A 262 -10.35 20.37 12.96
C GLY A 262 -8.82 20.24 12.92
N HIS A 263 -8.23 19.73 11.83
CA HIS A 263 -6.81 19.36 11.83
C HIS A 263 -5.95 20.27 10.95
N LYS A 264 -5.81 21.52 11.38
CA LYS A 264 -4.73 22.40 10.90
C LYS A 264 -3.43 21.97 11.59
N VAL A 265 -2.55 21.33 10.84
CA VAL A 265 -1.13 21.16 11.20
C VAL A 265 -0.34 22.09 10.32
#